data_AF-A0A8F4XCT1-F1
#
_entry.id   AF-A0A8F4XCT1-F1
#
_cell.length_a   1.000
_cell.length_b   1.000
_cell.length_c   1.000
_cell.angle_alpha   90.00
_cell.angle_beta   90.00
_cell.angle_gamma   90.00
#
_symmetry.space_group_name_H-M   'P 1'
#
loop_
_entity.id
_entity.type
_entity.pdbx_description
1 polymer ?
#
loop_
_entity_poly.entity_id
_entity_poly.type
_entity_poly.pdbx_seq_one_letter_code
_entity_poly.pdbx_strand_id
1 'polypeptide(L)'
;MWELELIPVYLLLSMWGGSKRLYSATKFILYTAGGSVFLLMGVLCIGLYGSTEPTFNFETLANQSYPGALEILFYIAFAVKSPILPLHTWLPDTHGEAHYSTCMLLAGILLKMGAYGLIRINMELFSHAH
;
A
#
# COMPACT_ATOMS: atom_id res chain seq x y z
N MET A 1 8.91 -2.40 -5.40
CA MET A 1 8.90 -3.52 -4.42
C MET A 1 7.52 -3.75 -3.82
N TRP A 2 6.70 -2.71 -3.63
CA TRP A 2 5.35 -2.77 -3.02
C TRP A 2 4.42 -3.94 -3.41
N GLU A 3 4.41 -4.33 -4.69
CA GLU A 3 3.58 -5.45 -5.20
C GLU A 3 4.28 -6.82 -5.10
N LEU A 4 5.60 -6.85 -4.95
CA LEU A 4 6.37 -8.11 -5.02
C LEU A 4 6.07 -9.03 -3.84
N GLU A 5 5.72 -8.48 -2.69
CA GLU A 5 5.33 -9.26 -1.51
C GLU A 5 3.94 -9.90 -1.62
N LEU A 6 3.07 -9.44 -2.53
CA LEU A 6 1.67 -9.88 -2.60
C LEU A 6 1.53 -11.35 -2.94
N ILE A 7 2.22 -11.79 -4.00
CA ILE A 7 2.13 -13.17 -4.48
C ILE A 7 2.68 -14.15 -3.44
N PRO A 8 3.89 -13.95 -2.87
CA PRO A 8 4.41 -14.82 -1.81
C PRO A 8 3.49 -14.88 -0.58
N VAL A 9 2.98 -13.75 -0.10
CA VAL A 9 2.11 -13.72 1.10
C VAL A 9 0.75 -14.37 0.82
N TYR A 10 0.18 -14.13 -0.37
CA TYR A 10 -1.03 -14.83 -0.81
C TYR A 10 -0.84 -16.34 -0.80
N LEU A 11 0.26 -16.85 -1.38
CA LEU A 11 0.57 -18.27 -1.40
C LEU A 11 0.79 -18.84 0.01
N LEU A 12 1.48 -18.08 0.87
CA LEU A 12 1.68 -18.46 2.27
C LEU A 12 0.36 -18.61 3.02
N LEU A 13 -0.57 -17.69 2.81
CA LEU A 13 -1.92 -17.75 3.38
C LEU A 13 -2.73 -18.90 2.78
N SER A 14 -2.79 -19.01 1.44
CA SER A 14 -3.68 -19.96 0.77
C SER A 14 -3.27 -21.42 0.96
N MET A 15 -1.97 -21.71 1.09
CA MET A 15 -1.45 -23.08 1.23
C MET A 15 -1.27 -23.48 2.69
N TRP A 16 -0.78 -22.59 3.56
CA TRP A 16 -0.45 -22.90 4.96
C TRP A 16 -1.32 -22.17 6.00
N GLY A 17 -2.42 -21.54 5.58
CA GLY A 17 -3.40 -20.96 6.49
C GLY A 17 -4.38 -21.97 7.09
N GLY A 18 -5.30 -21.46 7.92
CA GLY A 18 -6.34 -22.20 8.63
C GLY A 18 -7.55 -22.59 7.78
N SER A 19 -8.69 -22.77 8.46
CA SER A 19 -9.93 -23.28 7.85
C SER A 19 -10.50 -22.38 6.74
N LYS A 20 -10.42 -21.05 6.89
CA LYS A 20 -10.96 -20.07 5.94
C LYS A 20 -9.87 -19.43 5.08
N ARG A 21 -8.71 -20.09 4.96
CA ARG A 21 -7.51 -19.58 4.28
C ARG A 21 -7.75 -19.02 2.88
N LEU A 22 -8.58 -19.66 2.05
CA LEU A 22 -8.84 -19.18 0.68
C LEU A 22 -9.65 -17.88 0.68
N TYR A 23 -10.64 -17.76 1.57
CA TYR A 23 -11.41 -16.53 1.75
C TYR A 23 -10.50 -15.40 2.23
N SER A 24 -9.70 -15.64 3.28
CA SER A 24 -8.80 -14.63 3.83
C SER A 24 -7.71 -14.21 2.83
N ALA A 25 -7.08 -15.16 2.13
CA ALA A 25 -6.06 -14.87 1.12
C ALA A 25 -6.63 -14.06 -0.06
N THR A 26 -7.82 -14.43 -0.54
CA THR A 26 -8.48 -13.72 -1.66
C THR A 26 -8.92 -12.32 -1.22
N LYS A 27 -9.46 -12.16 -0.02
CA LYS A 27 -9.79 -10.84 0.54
C LYS A 27 -8.54 -9.97 0.67
N PHE A 28 -7.46 -10.52 1.22
CA PHE A 28 -6.17 -9.83 1.37
C PHE A 28 -5.65 -9.28 0.04
N ILE A 29 -5.55 -10.13 -0.99
CA ILE A 29 -4.98 -9.71 -2.27
C ILE A 29 -5.88 -8.71 -3.00
N LEU A 30 -7.20 -8.84 -2.91
CA LEU A 30 -8.14 -7.89 -3.52
C LEU A 30 -8.05 -6.51 -2.87
N TYR A 31 -7.98 -6.45 -1.54
CA TYR A 31 -7.80 -5.18 -0.82
C TYR A 31 -6.50 -4.51 -1.22
N THR A 32 -5.39 -5.24 -1.09
CA THR A 32 -4.05 -4.69 -1.25
C THR A 32 -3.72 -4.35 -2.70
N ALA A 33 -4.02 -5.23 -3.67
CA ALA A 33 -3.87 -4.92 -5.09
C ALA A 33 -4.79 -3.77 -5.53
N GLY A 34 -6.03 -3.73 -5.01
CA GLY A 34 -6.96 -2.62 -5.25
C GLY A 34 -6.40 -1.28 -4.76
N GLY A 35 -5.81 -1.25 -3.55
CA GLY A 35 -5.10 -0.08 -3.04
C GLY A 35 -3.92 0.33 -3.92
N SER A 36 -3.18 -0.64 -4.44
CA SER A 36 -2.01 -0.39 -5.30
C SER A 36 -2.34 0.18 -6.67
N VAL A 37 -3.56 0.02 -7.17
CA VAL A 37 -4.02 0.74 -8.37
C VAL A 37 -3.99 2.25 -8.14
N PHE A 38 -4.41 2.72 -6.96
CA PHE A 38 -4.33 4.15 -6.61
C PHE A 38 -2.89 4.62 -6.45
N LEU A 39 -2.00 3.78 -5.92
CA LEU A 39 -0.57 4.08 -5.84
C LEU A 39 0.03 4.26 -7.24
N LEU A 40 -0.26 3.34 -8.17
CA LEU A 40 0.21 3.43 -9.55
C LEU A 40 -0.32 4.70 -10.23
N MET A 41 -1.61 4.99 -10.07
CA MET A 41 -2.23 6.21 -10.61
C MET A 41 -1.55 7.46 -10.06
N GLY A 42 -1.33 7.52 -8.74
CA GLY A 42 -0.62 8.64 -8.10
C GLY A 42 0.79 8.83 -8.65
N VAL A 43 1.58 7.76 -8.75
CA VAL A 43 2.97 7.80 -9.26
C VAL A 43 3.01 8.26 -10.72
N LEU A 44 2.10 7.77 -11.56
CA LEU A 44 2.01 8.22 -12.96
C LEU A 44 1.58 9.68 -13.06
N CYS A 45 0.60 10.10 -12.26
CA CYS A 45 0.14 11.48 -12.24
C CYS A 45 1.27 12.45 -11.86
N ILE A 46 2.02 12.18 -10.78
CA ILE A 46 3.13 13.06 -10.38
C ILE A 46 4.29 13.01 -11.37
N GLY A 47 4.62 11.84 -11.92
CA GLY A 47 5.73 11.70 -12.86
C GLY A 47 5.50 12.35 -14.23
N LEU A 48 4.23 12.54 -14.60
CA LEU A 48 3.80 13.21 -15.83
C LEU A 48 3.36 14.67 -15.58
N TYR A 49 3.40 15.13 -14.34
CA TYR A 49 2.90 16.46 -13.98
C TYR A 49 3.87 17.55 -14.43
N GLY A 50 3.35 18.57 -15.15
CA GLY A 50 4.06 19.82 -15.43
C GLY A 50 5.36 19.73 -16.24
N SER A 51 5.74 18.55 -16.73
CA SER A 51 7.07 18.28 -17.27
C SER A 51 6.98 17.80 -18.73
N THR A 52 7.85 18.33 -19.60
CA THR A 52 8.01 17.83 -20.98
C THR A 52 8.70 16.48 -21.04
N GLU A 53 9.54 16.17 -20.04
CA GLU A 53 10.15 14.86 -19.86
C GLU A 53 9.66 14.23 -18.55
N PRO A 54 8.99 13.07 -18.60
CA PRO A 54 8.55 12.36 -17.40
C PRO A 54 9.73 11.95 -16.52
N THR A 55 9.64 12.17 -15.21
CA THR A 55 10.64 11.74 -14.23
C THR A 55 9.99 10.97 -13.09
N PHE A 56 10.68 9.91 -12.64
CA PHE A 56 10.32 9.16 -11.43
C PHE A 56 11.40 9.29 -10.34
N ASN A 57 12.33 10.24 -10.50
CA ASN A 57 13.32 10.52 -9.47
C ASN A 57 12.65 11.25 -8.30
N PHE A 58 12.66 10.58 -7.14
CA PHE A 58 12.03 11.08 -5.93
C PHE A 58 12.52 12.48 -5.51
N GLU A 59 13.82 12.76 -5.63
CA GLU A 59 14.38 14.06 -5.25
C GLU A 59 13.83 15.19 -6.15
N THR A 60 13.70 14.93 -7.45
CA THR A 60 13.11 15.90 -8.38
C THR A 60 11.63 16.10 -8.13
N LEU A 61 10.90 15.04 -7.77
CA LEU A 61 9.46 15.09 -7.51
C LEU A 61 9.15 15.79 -6.19
N ALA A 62 9.96 15.60 -5.15
CA ALA A 62 9.77 16.20 -3.82
C ALA A 62 9.95 17.73 -3.81
N ASN A 63 10.65 18.29 -4.80
CA ASN A 63 10.86 19.73 -4.95
C ASN A 63 9.74 20.44 -5.74
N GLN A 64 8.68 19.72 -6.11
CA GLN A 64 7.54 20.28 -6.85
C GLN A 64 6.30 20.41 -5.95
N SER A 65 5.40 21.33 -6.32
CA SER A 65 4.11 21.48 -5.65
C SER A 65 3.00 20.82 -6.45
N TYR A 66 2.27 19.91 -5.81
CA TYR A 66 1.16 19.18 -6.41
C TYR A 66 -0.18 19.59 -5.78
N PRO A 67 -1.30 19.45 -6.50
CA PRO A 67 -2.61 19.63 -5.92
C PRO A 67 -2.93 18.55 -4.89
N GLY A 68 -3.60 18.92 -3.78
CA GLY A 68 -3.97 17.99 -2.70
C GLY A 68 -4.88 16.82 -3.16
N ALA A 69 -5.54 16.94 -4.32
CA ALA A 69 -6.29 15.83 -4.90
C ALA A 69 -5.40 14.60 -5.20
N LEU A 70 -4.12 14.81 -5.56
CA LEU A 70 -3.18 13.72 -5.80
C LEU A 70 -2.76 13.05 -4.49
N GLU A 71 -2.68 13.80 -3.39
CA GLU A 71 -2.36 13.26 -2.07
C GLU A 71 -3.38 12.21 -1.62
N ILE A 72 -4.67 12.41 -1.93
CA ILE A 72 -5.76 11.49 -1.58
C ILE A 72 -5.54 10.10 -2.21
N LEU A 73 -4.99 10.03 -3.42
CA LEU A 73 -4.70 8.75 -4.09
C LEU A 73 -3.66 7.94 -3.32
N PHE A 74 -2.57 8.61 -2.91
CA PHE A 74 -1.51 8.00 -2.10
C PHE A 74 -2.02 7.65 -0.70
N TYR A 75 -2.81 8.53 -0.08
CA TYR A 75 -3.42 8.30 1.22
C TYR A 75 -4.26 7.01 1.21
N ILE A 76 -5.16 6.84 0.24
CA ILE A 76 -6.01 5.65 0.14
C ILE A 76 -5.14 4.39 -0.02
N ALA A 77 -4.15 4.41 -0.92
CA ALA A 77 -3.27 3.28 -1.15
C ALA A 77 -2.54 2.84 0.13
N PHE A 78 -1.98 3.80 0.86
CA PHE A 78 -1.24 3.52 2.09
C PHE A 78 -2.16 3.21 3.27
N ALA A 79 -3.34 3.81 3.35
CA ALA A 79 -4.35 3.53 4.37
C ALA A 79 -4.86 2.09 4.32
N VAL A 80 -5.02 1.52 3.12
CA VAL A 80 -5.35 0.09 2.97
C VAL A 80 -4.28 -0.80 3.60
N LYS A 81 -2.99 -0.51 3.35
CA LYS A 81 -1.88 -1.35 3.81
C LYS A 81 -1.46 -1.08 5.25
N SER A 82 -1.72 0.13 5.77
CA SER A 82 -1.54 0.56 7.17
C SER A 82 -2.81 0.37 8.03
N PRO A 83 -3.67 -0.60 7.66
CA PRO A 83 -5.10 -0.74 8.02
C PRO A 83 -5.73 0.42 8.81
N ILE A 84 -5.87 1.58 8.18
CA ILE A 84 -6.56 2.74 8.80
C ILE A 84 -8.07 2.53 8.71
N LEU A 85 -8.84 2.95 9.72
CA LEU A 85 -10.31 2.94 9.67
C LEU A 85 -10.81 3.83 8.51
N PRO A 86 -11.71 3.34 7.63
CA PRO A 86 -12.48 2.08 7.69
C PRO A 86 -11.85 0.88 6.94
N LEU A 87 -10.70 1.03 6.29
CA LEU A 87 -10.08 0.09 5.34
C LEU A 87 -9.33 -1.11 5.97
N HIS A 88 -9.51 -1.33 7.28
CA HIS A 88 -8.81 -2.35 8.06
C HIS A 88 -9.40 -3.77 8.01
N THR A 89 -10.57 -3.99 7.40
CA THR A 89 -11.35 -5.22 7.59
C THR A 89 -10.71 -6.48 7.00
N TRP A 90 -9.72 -6.37 6.12
CA TRP A 90 -8.93 -7.51 5.65
C TRP A 90 -7.98 -8.03 6.72
N LEU A 91 -7.56 -7.17 7.66
CA LEU A 91 -6.52 -7.46 8.65
C LEU A 91 -6.94 -8.54 9.65
N PRO A 92 -8.10 -8.47 10.33
CA PRO A 92 -8.49 -9.50 11.30
C PRO A 92 -8.65 -10.88 10.66
N ASP A 93 -9.23 -10.95 9.46
CA ASP A 93 -9.42 -12.21 8.71
C ASP A 93 -8.07 -12.82 8.31
N THR A 94 -7.10 -11.99 7.93
CA THR A 94 -5.77 -12.43 7.49
C THR A 94 -4.93 -12.91 8.67
N HIS A 95 -4.92 -12.17 9.79
CA HIS A 95 -4.19 -12.58 10.99
C HIS A 95 -4.83 -13.78 11.68
N GLY A 96 -6.17 -13.92 11.63
CA GLY A 96 -6.86 -15.06 12.23
C GLY A 96 -6.58 -16.40 11.53
N GLU A 97 -6.33 -16.37 10.22
CA GLU A 97 -6.12 -17.59 9.42
C GLU A 97 -4.66 -17.84 9.04
N ALA A 98 -3.74 -16.91 9.31
CA ALA A 98 -2.33 -17.06 8.96
C ALA A 98 -1.56 -17.95 9.94
N HIS A 99 -0.62 -18.74 9.41
CA HIS A 99 0.39 -19.43 10.23
C HIS A 99 1.27 -18.40 10.97
N TYR A 100 1.82 -18.78 12.14
CA TYR A 100 2.58 -17.85 12.99
C TYR A 100 3.74 -17.16 12.26
N SER A 101 4.48 -17.87 11.41
CA SER A 101 5.56 -17.31 10.59
C SER A 101 5.07 -16.25 9.61
N THR A 102 3.92 -16.50 8.97
CA THR A 102 3.28 -15.57 8.04
C THR A 102 2.74 -14.34 8.78
N CYS A 103 2.15 -14.54 9.96
CA CYS A 103 1.74 -13.47 10.87
C CYS A 103 2.89 -12.55 11.26
N MET A 104 4.08 -13.09 11.54
CA MET A 104 5.27 -12.29 11.85
C MET A 104 5.71 -11.40 10.68
N LEU A 105 5.63 -11.89 9.43
CA LEU A 105 5.93 -11.09 8.25
C LEU A 105 4.86 -10.01 8.00
N LEU A 106 3.57 -10.38 8.10
CA LEU A 106 2.44 -9.47 7.97
C LEU A 106 2.53 -8.32 8.98
N ALA A 107 2.59 -8.65 10.27
CA ALA A 107 2.65 -7.65 11.32
C ALA A 107 3.98 -6.91 11.34
N GLY A 108 5.10 -7.62 11.18
CA GLY A 108 6.45 -7.07 11.36
C GLY A 108 6.90 -6.15 10.25
N ILE A 109 6.54 -6.43 8.99
CA ILE A 109 7.06 -5.73 7.82
C ILE A 109 5.93 -5.05 7.04
N LEU A 110 4.93 -5.82 6.61
CA LEU A 110 3.89 -5.37 5.69
C LEU A 110 3.15 -4.13 6.18
N LEU A 111 2.72 -4.12 7.45
CA LEU A 111 2.04 -2.97 8.05
C LEU A 111 2.96 -1.73 8.16
N LYS A 112 4.26 -1.94 8.41
CA LYS A 112 5.24 -0.86 8.56
C LYS A 112 5.52 -0.19 7.21
N MET A 113 5.46 -0.93 6.12
CA MET A 113 5.58 -0.35 4.77
C MET A 113 4.46 0.64 4.46
N GLY A 114 3.23 0.36 4.90
CA GLY A 114 2.11 1.29 4.82
C GLY A 114 2.39 2.62 5.52
N ALA A 115 2.78 2.54 6.80
CA ALA A 115 3.12 3.73 7.59
C ALA A 115 4.34 4.48 7.01
N TYR A 116 5.36 3.76 6.53
CA TYR A 116 6.52 4.35 5.86
C TYR A 116 6.11 5.15 4.62
N GLY A 117 5.19 4.61 3.80
CA GLY A 117 4.66 5.30 2.62
C GLY A 117 3.93 6.60 2.97
N LEU A 118 3.11 6.60 4.03
CA LEU A 118 2.44 7.81 4.51
C LEU A 118 3.43 8.91 4.91
N ILE A 119 4.49 8.56 5.63
CA ILE A 119 5.48 9.55 6.06
C ILE A 119 6.28 10.04 4.85
N ARG A 120 6.85 9.13 4.05
CA ARG A 120 7.77 9.50 2.97
C ARG A 120 7.10 10.12 1.76
N ILE A 121 5.85 9.78 1.46
CA ILE A 121 5.17 10.33 0.29
C ILE A 121 4.18 11.40 0.73
N ASN A 122 3.19 11.10 1.59
CA ASN A 122 2.21 12.13 1.94
C ASN A 122 2.84 13.31 2.70
N MET A 123 3.64 13.06 3.74
CA MET A 123 4.18 14.18 4.52
C MET A 123 5.34 14.90 3.81
N GLU A 124 6.28 14.17 3.21
CA GLU A 124 7.46 14.78 2.59
C GLU A 124 7.19 15.33 1.18
N LEU A 125 6.47 14.60 0.32
CA LEU A 125 6.25 14.99 -1.08
C LEU A 125 5.06 15.94 -1.25
N PHE A 126 4.08 15.91 -0.34
CA PHE A 126 2.93 16.81 -0.34
C PHE A 126 2.95 17.81 0.84
N SER A 127 4.13 18.31 1.21
CA SER A 127 4.31 19.21 2.36
C SER A 127 3.51 20.52 2.32
N HIS A 128 2.97 20.91 1.15
CA HIS A 128 2.15 22.11 0.97
C HIS A 128 0.64 21.80 0.82
N ALA A 129 0.25 20.53 0.95
CA ALA A 129 -1.15 20.09 0.88
C ALA A 129 -1.82 20.00 2.26
N HIS A 130 -1.09 20.30 3.34
CA HIS A 130 -1.54 20.26 4.73
C HIS A 130 -1.66 21.65 5.36
#